data_AF-A0A7W1TYW2-F1
#
_entry.id   AF-A0A7W1TYW2-F1
#
_cell.length_a   1.000
_cell.length_b   1.000
_cell.length_c   1.000
_cell.angle_alpha   90.00
_cell.angle_beta   90.00
_cell.angle_gamma   90.00
#
_symmetry.space_group_name_H-M   'P 1'
#
loop_
_entity.id
_entity.type
_entity.pdbx_description
1 polymer ?
#
loop_
_entity_poly.entity_id
_entity_poly.type
_entity_poly.pdbx_seq_one_letter_code
_entity_poly.pdbx_strand_id
1 'polypeptide(L)'
;MGRVDVLVRASKSGLGSAYLAGFTEGLRRGYDVLVEMDSDLSHDPARLPALLRAVEDGADLAIGSRYVPGGSVPNWSLRRRLLSRWG
;
A
#
# COMPACT_ATOMS: atom_id res chain seq x y z
N MET A 1 -19.23 -13.83 -1.86
CA MET A 1 -17.96 -13.91 -1.11
C MET A 1 -17.03 -14.83 -1.89
N GLY A 2 -15.88 -14.38 -2.42
CA GLY A 2 -15.10 -15.29 -3.28
C GLY A 2 -13.83 -14.76 -3.96
N ARG A 3 -13.08 -13.83 -3.37
CA ARG A 3 -11.77 -13.38 -3.91
C ARG A 3 -10.79 -13.07 -2.77
N VAL A 4 -10.51 -14.05 -1.93
CA VAL A 4 -9.49 -13.95 -0.88
C VAL A 4 -8.64 -15.21 -0.91
N ASP A 5 -7.36 -15.04 -1.22
CA ASP A 5 -6.34 -16.07 -1.10
C ASP A 5 -5.47 -15.74 0.12
N VAL A 6 -5.15 -16.74 0.94
CA VAL A 6 -4.27 -16.57 2.11
C VAL A 6 -2.96 -17.29 1.85
N LEU A 7 -1.86 -16.53 1.80
CA LEU A 7 -0.51 -17.07 1.70
C LEU A 7 0.11 -17.19 3.10
N VAL A 8 0.12 -18.41 3.65
CA VAL A 8 0.78 -18.70 4.94
C VAL A 8 2.25 -19.02 4.70
N ARG A 9 3.13 -18.32 5.40
CA ARG A 9 4.58 -18.54 5.35
C ARG A 9 5.05 -19.33 6.56
N ALA A 10 6.07 -20.19 6.36
CA ALA A 10 6.58 -21.09 7.39
C ALA A 10 7.15 -20.38 8.64
N SER A 11 7.65 -19.16 8.48
CA SER A 11 8.21 -18.39 9.60
C SER A 11 8.04 -16.87 9.40
N LYS A 12 8.13 -16.14 10.52
CA LYS A 12 8.16 -14.68 10.54
C LYS A 12 9.54 -14.20 10.11
N SER A 13 9.62 -13.52 8.97
CA SER A 13 10.88 -12.98 8.40
C SER A 13 10.78 -11.51 7.99
N GLY A 14 9.89 -10.75 8.62
CA GLY A 14 9.73 -9.31 8.41
C GLY A 14 8.73 -8.92 7.32
N LEU A 15 8.39 -7.61 7.31
CA LEU A 15 7.35 -7.02 6.45
C LEU A 15 7.76 -7.00 4.97
N GLY A 16 8.98 -6.55 4.66
CA GLY A 16 9.47 -6.54 3.28
C GLY A 16 9.45 -7.92 2.62
N SER A 17 9.80 -8.98 3.36
CA SER A 17 9.70 -10.36 2.87
C SER A 17 8.24 -10.79 2.66
N ALA A 18 7.27 -10.21 3.36
CA ALA A 18 5.85 -10.51 3.17
C ALA A 18 5.34 -9.86 1.89
N TYR A 19 5.73 -8.61 1.63
CA TYR A 19 5.44 -7.93 0.37
C TYR A 19 6.02 -8.66 -0.83
N LEU A 20 7.30 -9.06 -0.76
CA LEU A 20 7.93 -9.83 -1.84
C LEU A 20 7.18 -11.13 -2.13
N ALA A 21 6.73 -11.86 -1.09
CA ALA A 21 5.96 -13.08 -1.26
C ALA A 21 4.60 -12.82 -1.93
N GLY A 22 3.87 -11.79 -1.50
CA GLY A 22 2.58 -11.41 -2.08
C GLY A 22 2.71 -10.94 -3.53
N PHE A 23 3.69 -10.09 -3.84
CA PHE A 23 3.94 -9.62 -5.20
C PHE A 23 4.39 -10.75 -6.12
N THR A 24 5.25 -11.65 -5.64
CA THR A 24 5.66 -12.83 -6.42
C THR A 24 4.46 -13.70 -6.79
N GLU A 25 3.55 -13.95 -5.84
CA GLU A 25 2.34 -14.71 -6.11
C GLU A 25 1.42 -13.99 -7.11
N GLY A 26 1.29 -12.67 -6.99
CA GLY A 26 0.49 -11.89 -7.92
C GLY A 26 1.05 -11.91 -9.35
N LEU A 27 2.38 -11.77 -9.50
CA LEU A 27 3.07 -11.90 -10.78
C LEU A 27 2.91 -13.31 -11.37
N ARG A 28 3.05 -14.36 -10.55
CA ARG A 28 2.87 -15.75 -10.97
C ARG A 28 1.46 -16.02 -11.49
N ARG A 29 0.46 -15.33 -10.95
CA ARG A 29 -0.94 -15.41 -11.40
C ARG A 29 -1.25 -14.54 -12.62
N GLY A 30 -0.31 -13.67 -13.03
CA GLY A 30 -0.46 -12.81 -14.20
C GLY A 30 -1.40 -11.61 -13.95
N TYR A 31 -1.43 -11.07 -12.74
CA TYR A 31 -2.14 -9.80 -12.50
C TYR A 31 -1.38 -8.63 -13.12
N ASP A 32 -2.10 -7.72 -13.78
CA ASP A 32 -1.53 -6.55 -14.45
C ASP A 32 -1.12 -5.45 -13.47
N VAL A 33 -1.83 -5.34 -12.34
CA VAL A 33 -1.59 -4.32 -11.30
C VAL A 33 -1.52 -4.98 -9.93
N LEU A 34 -0.49 -4.64 -9.16
CA LEU A 34 -0.31 -5.07 -7.78
C LEU A 34 -0.50 -3.87 -6.85
N VAL A 35 -1.24 -4.07 -5.77
CA VAL A 35 -1.52 -3.04 -4.77
C VAL A 35 -1.15 -3.56 -3.40
N GLU A 36 -0.48 -2.71 -2.63
CA GLU A 36 -0.14 -2.94 -1.23
C GLU A 36 -0.87 -1.93 -0.35
N MET A 37 -1.41 -2.40 0.77
CA MET A 37 -1.97 -1.56 1.82
C MET A 37 -1.97 -2.30 3.17
N ASP A 38 -1.85 -1.55 4.26
CA ASP A 38 -1.97 -2.07 5.61
C ASP A 38 -3.40 -2.54 5.93
N SER A 39 -3.51 -3.59 6.73
CA SER A 39 -4.80 -4.21 7.10
C SER A 39 -5.53 -3.49 8.25
N ASP A 40 -4.90 -2.48 8.86
CA ASP A 40 -5.43 -1.74 10.01
C ASP A 40 -6.27 -0.50 9.64
N LEU A 41 -6.53 -0.30 8.34
CA LEU A 41 -7.24 0.84 7.77
C LEU A 41 -6.57 2.21 8.01
N SER A 42 -5.27 2.22 8.34
CA SER A 42 -4.47 3.45 8.28
C SER A 42 -4.35 4.01 6.86
N HIS A 43 -4.51 3.15 5.85
CA HIS A 43 -4.76 3.51 4.46
C HIS A 43 -6.25 3.42 4.16
N ASP A 44 -6.86 4.52 3.73
CA ASP A 44 -8.28 4.56 3.34
C ASP A 44 -8.50 3.81 2.01
N PRO A 45 -9.23 2.68 1.99
CA PRO A 45 -9.51 1.93 0.77
C PRO A 45 -10.28 2.73 -0.28
N ALA A 46 -11.01 3.79 0.11
CA ALA A 46 -11.71 4.66 -0.84
C ALA A 46 -10.74 5.45 -1.74
N ARG A 47 -9.44 5.48 -1.42
CA ARG A 47 -8.39 6.07 -2.25
C ARG A 47 -7.89 5.15 -3.36
N LEU A 48 -8.16 3.85 -3.28
CA LEU A 48 -7.69 2.85 -4.23
C LEU A 48 -8.09 3.15 -5.68
N PRO A 49 -9.34 3.55 -6.01
CA PRO A 49 -9.71 3.86 -7.40
C PRO A 49 -8.86 4.97 -8.02
N ALA A 50 -8.44 5.98 -7.24
CA ALA A 50 -7.60 7.06 -7.75
C ALA A 50 -6.17 6.59 -8.05
N LEU A 51 -5.63 5.65 -7.27
CA LEU A 51 -4.31 5.06 -7.52
C LEU A 51 -4.34 4.16 -8.76
N LEU A 52 -5.36 3.31 -8.90
CA LEU A 52 -5.54 2.48 -10.08
C LEU A 52 -5.70 3.34 -11.34
N ARG A 53 -6.47 4.43 -11.25
CA ARG A 53 -6.65 5.34 -12.38
C ARG A 53 -5.34 5.94 -12.86
N ALA A 54 -4.45 6.34 -11.96
CA ALA A 54 -3.13 6.86 -12.34
C ALA A 54 -2.30 5.84 -13.11
N VAL A 55 -2.40 4.55 -12.75
CA VAL A 55 -1.74 3.45 -13.48
C VAL A 55 -2.40 3.22 -14.84
N GLU A 56 -3.73 3.21 -14.90
CA GLU A 56 -4.50 3.10 -16.16
C GLU A 56 -4.18 4.24 -17.15
N ASP A 57 -3.91 5.44 -16.64
CA ASP A 57 -3.53 6.61 -17.42
C ASP A 57 -2.04 6.59 -17.85
N GLY A 58 -1.29 5.53 -17.52
CA GLY A 58 0.05 5.25 -18.02
C GLY A 58 1.20 5.39 -17.03
N ALA A 59 0.92 5.58 -15.73
CA ALA A 59 1.98 5.59 -14.72
C ALA A 59 2.42 4.16 -14.35
N ASP A 60 3.73 3.90 -14.32
CA ASP A 60 4.27 2.61 -13.87
C ASP A 60 4.11 2.38 -12.35
N LEU A 61 3.95 3.47 -11.58
CA LEU A 61 3.83 3.45 -10.12
C LEU A 61 2.98 4.62 -9.63
N ALA A 62 2.02 4.32 -8.75
CA ALA A 62 1.21 5.30 -8.03
C ALA A 62 1.41 5.17 -6.52
N ILE A 63 1.68 6.27 -5.82
CA ILE A 63 1.94 6.28 -4.37
C ILE A 63 0.92 7.18 -3.67
N GLY A 64 0.24 6.63 -2.66
CA GLY A 64 -0.57 7.40 -1.72
C GLY A 64 0.30 8.28 -0.82
N SER A 65 0.42 9.58 -1.12
CA SER A 65 1.28 10.49 -0.37
C SER A 65 0.54 11.32 0.67
N ARG A 66 1.09 11.34 1.88
CA ARG A 66 0.63 12.20 3.00
C ARG A 66 1.12 13.64 2.89
N TYR A 67 2.06 13.94 1.99
CA TYR A 67 2.84 15.18 1.98
C TYR A 67 2.68 16.03 0.71
N VAL A 68 1.97 15.54 -0.30
CA VAL A 68 1.60 16.33 -1.48
C VAL A 68 0.33 17.15 -1.22
N PRO A 69 0.01 18.19 -2.02
CA PRO A 69 -1.25 18.92 -1.89
C PRO A 69 -2.46 17.98 -1.86
N GLY A 70 -3.33 18.16 -0.86
CA GLY A 70 -4.48 17.28 -0.59
C GLY A 70 -4.18 16.07 0.32
N GLY A 71 -2.90 15.77 0.59
CA GLY A 71 -2.48 14.75 1.55
C GLY A 71 -2.62 15.20 3.01
N SER A 72 -2.89 14.27 3.92
CA SER A 72 -3.02 14.61 5.35
C SER A 72 -2.67 13.44 6.29
N VAL A 73 -2.40 13.79 7.56
CA VAL A 73 -2.23 12.86 8.70
C VAL A 73 -3.13 13.33 9.85
N PRO A 74 -4.44 13.00 9.82
CA PRO A 74 -5.34 13.40 10.89
C PRO A 74 -4.87 12.78 12.21
N ASN A 75 -5.08 13.50 13.31
CA ASN A 75 -4.81 13.04 14.68
C ASN A 75 -3.32 12.82 15.06
N TRP A 76 -2.37 13.13 14.18
CA TRP A 76 -0.95 13.14 14.55
C TRP A 76 -0.57 14.40 15.33
N SER A 77 0.09 14.23 16.47
CA SER A 77 0.67 15.35 17.24
C SER A 77 1.74 16.08 16.43
N LEU A 78 1.96 17.37 16.74
CA LEU A 78 3.01 18.18 16.07
C LEU A 78 4.39 17.52 16.17
N ARG A 79 4.73 16.94 17.32
CA ARG A 79 5.98 16.18 17.50
C ARG A 79 6.10 15.02 16.53
N ARG A 80 5.04 14.20 16.37
CA ARG A 80 5.02 13.07 15.44
C ARG A 80 5.12 13.53 13.98
N ARG A 81 4.49 14.65 13.64
CA ARG A 81 4.58 15.25 12.30
C ARG A 81 6.00 15.73 11.98
N LEU A 82 6.68 16.35 12.94
CA LEU A 82 8.05 16.83 12.75
C LEU A 82 9.04 15.68 12.56
N LEU A 83 9.01 14.68 13.46
CA LEU A 83 9.84 13.48 13.36
C LEU A 83 9.65 12.78 12.01
N SER A 84 8.41 12.58 11.58
CA SER A 84 8.17 11.89 10.31
C SER A 84 8.58 12.68 9.07
N ARG A 85 8.66 14.01 9.16
CA ARG A 85 9.00 14.86 8.01
C ARG A 85 10.50 15.14 7.91
N TRP A 86 11.24 15.09 9.01
CA TRP A 86 12.64 15.52 9.08
C TRP A 86 13.62 14.48 9.65
N GLY A 87 13.12 13.39 10.26
CA GLY A 87 13.94 12.45 11.02
C GLY A 87 14.08 12.88 12.47
#